data_AF-A0A1I6NYX5-F1
#
_entry.id   AF-A0A1I6NYX5-F1
#
_cell.length_a   1.000
_cell.length_b   1.000
_cell.length_c   1.000
_cell.angle_alpha   90.00
_cell.angle_beta   90.00
_cell.angle_gamma   90.00
#
_symmetry.space_group_name_H-M   'P 1'
#
loop_
_entity.id
_entity.type
_entity.pdbx_description
1 polymer ?
#
loop_
_entity_poly.entity_id
_entity_poly.type
_entity_poly.pdbx_seq_one_letter_code
_entity_poly.pdbx_strand_id
1 'polypeptide(L)'
;MLLRSMKRISSFEFGQSFGITSRKELEGYLHAVWNAHYNYEEESAISENITENIQSRQGILRFDGNTARARNFIGFIQSEHESIEIYPKIFREANMEKSMMLKHLFYWFDYCRKWKFPFTDVNLSNLQDIDLPELILNLIANQLYEVISTNPISLYQDMEEAMLKPKGSLNFTRYISNSMANGNFHVLECDHQPMEYDNRLNRTIKYVARLLLSKSRFPETRQKLEDIIFILDEVEDQVCRSSFLDHVPISPFYQEYQTTIGLCRMVLEQHVYNHHYEDSKHWSLLLPMEYVFEDFIAGFLERHFSADWEVKYQKSDMFLTDERVFQMQHDIFLVSKKDNSIKIIVDTKYKLRGNFKDDKKKGIAQSDLYQMTSYAFRRGCCNVLLLYPNQSDEIKEDNGFHISSGLDDKHKIKVVAAEIPFWSRSGYQHIDSMLHTSLATLLANFSASQTLNTFSQHR
;
A
#
# COMPACT_ATOMS: atom_id res chain seq x y z
N MET A 1 -3.47 27.51 -26.26
CA MET A 1 -4.08 26.24 -26.70
C MET A 1 -5.27 26.00 -25.79
N LEU A 2 -6.49 26.07 -26.31
CA LEU A 2 -7.74 25.96 -25.54
C LEU A 2 -7.71 24.67 -24.70
N LEU A 3 -7.72 24.80 -23.37
CA LEU A 3 -7.98 23.71 -22.44
C LEU A 3 -9.32 23.09 -22.84
N ARG A 4 -9.31 21.98 -23.57
CA ARG A 4 -10.52 21.18 -23.81
C ARG A 4 -11.10 20.87 -22.43
N SER A 5 -12.35 21.29 -22.20
CA SER A 5 -13.07 21.03 -20.96
C SER A 5 -13.12 19.53 -20.72
N MET A 6 -12.28 19.04 -19.81
CA MET A 6 -12.25 17.64 -19.40
C MET A 6 -13.46 17.38 -18.50
N LYS A 7 -14.29 16.40 -18.86
CA LYS A 7 -15.48 16.04 -18.08
C LYS A 7 -15.04 15.41 -16.76
N ARG A 8 -15.44 16.00 -15.64
CA ARG A 8 -15.13 15.49 -14.29
C ARG A 8 -16.30 14.66 -13.77
N ILE A 9 -16.00 13.48 -13.24
CA ILE A 9 -16.97 12.55 -12.68
C ILE A 9 -16.48 12.18 -11.28
N SER A 10 -17.28 12.48 -10.25
CA SER A 10 -17.02 12.04 -8.88
C SER A 10 -18.01 10.94 -8.50
N SER A 11 -17.51 9.81 -8.01
CA SER A 11 -18.33 8.70 -7.53
C SER A 11 -17.77 8.12 -6.24
N PHE A 12 -18.54 7.23 -5.62
CA PHE A 12 -18.15 6.47 -4.44
C PHE A 12 -18.04 4.99 -4.80
N GLU A 13 -17.28 4.22 -4.04
CA GLU A 13 -17.30 2.75 -4.09
C GLU A 13 -18.75 2.22 -3.97
N PHE A 14 -19.14 1.33 -4.89
CA PHE A 14 -20.53 0.87 -5.06
C PHE A 14 -21.58 1.99 -5.12
N GLY A 15 -21.18 3.17 -5.57
CA GLY A 15 -22.00 4.35 -5.77
C GLY A 15 -23.01 4.19 -6.91
N GLN A 16 -23.54 5.32 -7.37
CA GLN A 16 -24.41 5.38 -8.54
C GLN A 16 -23.60 5.13 -9.82
N SER A 17 -24.26 4.60 -10.84
CA SER A 17 -23.67 4.44 -12.16
C SER A 17 -23.48 5.81 -12.82
N PHE A 18 -22.37 5.99 -13.54
CA PHE A 18 -22.05 7.22 -14.26
C PHE A 18 -21.78 6.94 -15.74
N GLY A 19 -22.08 7.90 -16.61
CA GLY A 19 -21.91 7.75 -18.06
C GLY A 19 -20.47 7.99 -18.52
N ILE A 20 -19.96 7.11 -19.39
CA ILE A 20 -18.60 7.13 -19.93
C ILE A 20 -18.63 7.45 -21.43
N THR A 21 -17.59 8.14 -21.91
CA THR A 21 -17.46 8.52 -23.32
C THR A 21 -16.89 7.40 -24.19
N SER A 22 -15.83 6.71 -23.76
CA SER A 22 -15.19 5.62 -24.52
C SER A 22 -15.05 4.36 -23.67
N ARG A 23 -16.01 3.45 -23.79
CA ARG A 23 -16.00 2.20 -23.01
C ARG A 23 -14.85 1.27 -23.39
N LYS A 24 -14.65 1.01 -24.69
CA LYS A 24 -13.70 -0.02 -25.15
C LYS A 24 -12.26 0.27 -24.73
N GLU A 25 -11.85 1.53 -24.84
CA GLU A 25 -10.50 1.97 -24.47
C GLU A 25 -10.32 1.90 -22.95
N LEU A 26 -11.28 2.40 -22.18
CA LEU A 26 -11.24 2.36 -20.72
C LEU A 26 -11.28 0.93 -20.17
N GLU A 27 -12.13 0.07 -20.73
CA GLU A 27 -12.23 -1.34 -20.33
C GLU A 27 -10.93 -2.09 -20.63
N GLY A 28 -10.33 -1.90 -21.81
CA GLY A 28 -9.03 -2.49 -22.15
C GLY A 28 -7.90 -2.02 -21.24
N TYR A 29 -7.83 -0.72 -20.95
CA TYR A 29 -6.88 -0.15 -20.00
C TYR A 29 -7.04 -0.73 -18.60
N LEU A 30 -8.26 -0.74 -18.05
CA LEU A 30 -8.52 -1.28 -16.71
C LEU A 30 -8.29 -2.78 -16.62
N HIS A 31 -8.47 -3.53 -17.71
CA HIS A 31 -8.08 -4.94 -17.77
C HIS A 31 -6.56 -5.12 -17.68
N ALA A 32 -5.78 -4.29 -18.36
CA ALA A 32 -4.31 -4.33 -18.25
C ALA A 32 -3.85 -3.99 -16.83
N VAL A 33 -4.43 -2.94 -16.23
CA VAL A 33 -4.18 -2.54 -14.83
C VAL A 33 -4.55 -3.68 -13.88
N TRP A 34 -5.72 -4.29 -14.05
CA TRP A 34 -6.18 -5.42 -13.23
C TRP A 34 -5.23 -6.62 -13.29
N ASN A 35 -4.91 -7.09 -14.49
CA ASN A 35 -4.05 -8.27 -14.67
C ASN A 35 -2.68 -8.06 -14.04
N ALA A 36 -2.15 -6.84 -14.12
CA ALA A 36 -0.83 -6.56 -13.60
C ALA A 36 -0.81 -6.33 -12.07
N HIS A 37 -1.91 -5.87 -11.48
CA HIS A 37 -2.09 -5.91 -10.02
C HIS A 37 -2.11 -7.36 -9.50
N TYR A 38 -2.83 -8.27 -10.16
CA TYR A 38 -2.94 -9.67 -9.73
C TYR A 38 -1.68 -10.49 -10.01
N ASN A 39 -1.03 -10.29 -11.17
CA ASN A 39 0.21 -11.01 -11.52
C ASN A 39 1.39 -10.65 -10.60
N TYR A 40 1.38 -9.47 -9.96
CA TYR A 40 2.42 -9.10 -8.98
C TYR A 40 2.19 -9.74 -7.60
N GLU A 41 0.93 -10.08 -7.27
CA GLU A 41 0.59 -10.73 -5.99
C GLU A 41 0.76 -12.26 -6.06
N GLU A 42 0.56 -12.90 -7.22
CA GLU A 42 0.74 -14.36 -7.41
C GLU A 42 2.20 -14.84 -7.29
N GLU A 43 3.22 -13.98 -7.49
CA GLU A 43 4.61 -14.36 -7.16
C GLU A 43 4.82 -14.62 -5.65
N SER A 44 3.86 -14.23 -4.79
CA SER A 44 3.88 -14.48 -3.34
C SER A 44 2.84 -15.49 -2.85
N ALA A 45 1.88 -15.89 -3.68
CA ALA A 45 0.81 -16.81 -3.32
C ALA A 45 0.40 -17.70 -4.51
N ILE A 46 0.89 -18.94 -4.52
CA ILE A 46 0.42 -19.97 -5.46
C ILE A 46 -0.99 -20.39 -5.01
N SER A 47 -2.04 -19.81 -5.60
CA SER A 47 -3.41 -20.31 -5.49
C SER A 47 -3.99 -20.60 -6.87
N GLU A 48 -3.80 -21.83 -7.36
CA GLU A 48 -4.12 -22.28 -8.72
C GLU A 48 -5.62 -22.53 -9.03
N ASN A 49 -6.60 -22.09 -8.22
CA ASN A 49 -8.01 -22.54 -8.42
C ASN A 49 -9.07 -21.45 -8.60
N ILE A 50 -8.70 -20.25 -9.05
CA ILE A 50 -9.67 -19.19 -9.40
C ILE A 50 -9.65 -18.86 -10.92
N THR A 51 -8.85 -19.61 -11.68
CA THR A 51 -8.24 -19.17 -12.94
C THR A 51 -9.20 -19.05 -14.12
N GLU A 52 -10.33 -19.77 -14.18
CA GLU A 52 -11.09 -19.82 -15.44
C GLU A 52 -12.22 -18.79 -15.61
N ASN A 53 -12.65 -18.07 -14.56
CA ASN A 53 -13.80 -17.15 -14.70
C ASN A 53 -13.56 -15.70 -14.24
N ILE A 54 -12.53 -15.44 -13.42
CA ILE A 54 -12.19 -14.08 -12.95
C ILE A 54 -11.28 -13.33 -13.94
N GLN A 55 -10.47 -14.05 -14.73
CA GLN A 55 -9.59 -13.46 -15.73
C GLN A 55 -10.34 -12.68 -16.84
N SER A 56 -11.65 -12.94 -17.04
CA SER A 56 -12.43 -12.29 -18.09
C SER A 56 -13.10 -10.97 -17.68
N ARG A 57 -13.09 -10.57 -16.39
CA ARG A 57 -13.76 -9.34 -15.92
C ARG A 57 -12.91 -8.59 -14.90
N GLN A 58 -12.41 -7.41 -15.26
CA GLN A 58 -11.75 -6.53 -14.31
C GLN A 58 -12.68 -6.16 -13.15
N GLY A 59 -12.12 -6.08 -11.94
CA GLY A 59 -12.86 -5.85 -10.70
C GLY A 59 -12.88 -4.39 -10.22
N ILE A 60 -12.35 -3.45 -10.98
CA ILE A 60 -12.26 -2.01 -10.61
C ILE A 60 -13.60 -1.32 -10.87
N LEU A 61 -14.10 -1.41 -12.11
CA LEU A 61 -15.40 -0.88 -12.53
C LEU A 61 -16.33 -2.02 -12.98
N ARG A 62 -17.63 -1.85 -12.87
CA ARG A 62 -18.62 -2.70 -13.55
C ARG A 62 -19.25 -1.89 -14.66
N PHE A 63 -19.10 -2.34 -15.90
CA PHE A 63 -19.72 -1.71 -17.06
C PHE A 63 -21.13 -2.27 -17.32
N ASP A 64 -22.07 -1.38 -17.62
CA ASP A 64 -23.42 -1.70 -18.09
C ASP A 64 -23.80 -0.72 -19.22
N GLY A 65 -23.78 -1.20 -20.46
CA GLY A 65 -23.87 -0.33 -21.65
C GLY A 65 -22.77 0.73 -21.67
N ASN A 66 -23.16 2.00 -21.72
CA ASN A 66 -22.27 3.18 -21.64
C ASN A 66 -22.16 3.74 -20.21
N THR A 67 -22.60 3.00 -19.20
CA THR A 67 -22.47 3.38 -17.80
C THR A 67 -21.44 2.50 -17.09
N ALA A 68 -20.77 3.04 -16.08
CA ALA A 68 -19.96 2.26 -15.16
C ALA A 68 -20.31 2.54 -13.71
N ARG A 69 -20.00 1.56 -12.86
CA ARG A 69 -20.13 1.65 -11.42
C ARG A 69 -18.83 1.22 -10.75
N ALA A 70 -18.34 2.01 -9.81
CA ALA A 70 -17.15 1.69 -9.04
C ALA A 70 -17.36 0.50 -8.09
N ARG A 71 -16.31 -0.29 -7.87
CA ARG A 71 -16.25 -1.38 -6.87
C ARG A 71 -15.36 -0.97 -5.70
N ASN A 72 -14.49 -1.86 -5.19
CA ASN A 72 -13.68 -1.68 -3.97
C ASN A 72 -12.37 -0.91 -4.17
N PHE A 73 -12.30 -0.07 -5.21
CA PHE A 73 -11.09 0.70 -5.52
C PHE A 73 -11.41 2.18 -5.37
N ILE A 74 -10.49 2.91 -4.77
CA ILE A 74 -10.52 4.37 -4.67
C ILE A 74 -9.39 5.00 -5.48
N GLY A 75 -9.44 6.32 -5.64
CA GLY A 75 -8.41 7.09 -6.33
C GLY A 75 -8.98 7.72 -7.58
N PHE A 76 -8.24 7.69 -8.68
CA PHE A 76 -8.69 8.33 -9.91
C PHE A 76 -8.27 7.60 -11.19
N ILE A 77 -9.02 7.86 -12.25
CA ILE A 77 -8.71 7.46 -13.63
C ILE A 77 -8.87 8.69 -14.51
N GLN A 78 -7.79 9.11 -15.12
CA GLN A 78 -7.72 10.27 -16.00
C GLN A 78 -7.44 9.81 -17.43
N SER A 79 -8.27 10.27 -18.35
CA SER A 79 -8.13 10.10 -19.80
C SER A 79 -8.00 11.48 -20.45
N GLU A 80 -7.79 11.54 -21.78
CA GLU A 80 -7.75 12.83 -22.50
C GLU A 80 -9.05 13.66 -22.38
N HIS A 81 -10.19 13.00 -22.17
CA HIS A 81 -11.51 13.65 -22.22
C HIS A 81 -12.26 13.62 -20.88
N GLU A 82 -11.91 12.70 -19.98
CA GLU A 82 -12.64 12.45 -18.74
C GLU A 82 -11.69 12.23 -17.57
N SER A 83 -12.07 12.69 -16.37
CA SER A 83 -11.43 12.31 -15.11
C SER A 83 -12.48 11.78 -14.16
N ILE A 84 -12.25 10.55 -13.69
CA ILE A 84 -13.12 9.82 -12.79
C ILE A 84 -12.41 9.75 -11.45
N GLU A 85 -12.99 10.34 -10.42
CA GLU A 85 -12.53 10.24 -9.03
C GLU A 85 -13.47 9.31 -8.26
N ILE A 86 -12.89 8.37 -7.52
CA ILE A 86 -13.62 7.36 -6.75
C ILE A 86 -13.24 7.49 -5.27
N TYR A 87 -14.24 7.73 -4.43
CA TYR A 87 -14.07 7.94 -2.99
C TYR A 87 -14.55 6.75 -2.15
N PRO A 88 -14.01 6.59 -0.93
CA PRO A 88 -14.42 5.54 0.01
C PRO A 88 -15.93 5.49 0.28
N LYS A 89 -16.55 4.30 0.26
CA LYS A 89 -17.98 4.11 0.56
C LYS A 89 -18.39 4.61 1.95
N ILE A 90 -17.46 4.62 2.90
CA ILE A 90 -17.71 5.04 4.28
C ILE A 90 -18.10 6.53 4.37
N PHE A 91 -17.69 7.35 3.40
CA PHE A 91 -18.04 8.77 3.36
C PHE A 91 -19.40 9.07 2.72
N ARG A 92 -20.03 8.07 2.07
CA ARG A 92 -21.24 8.27 1.28
C ARG A 92 -22.41 8.82 2.09
N GLU A 93 -22.63 8.29 3.30
CA GLU A 93 -23.69 8.74 4.22
C GLU A 93 -23.22 9.87 5.15
N ALA A 94 -21.91 10.14 5.17
CA ALA A 94 -21.32 11.15 6.03
C ALA A 94 -21.58 12.58 5.55
N ASN A 95 -21.86 12.77 4.25
CA ASN A 95 -22.03 14.06 3.57
C ASN A 95 -20.88 15.05 3.87
N MET A 96 -19.65 14.54 3.83
CA MET A 96 -18.43 15.31 4.11
C MET A 96 -17.95 16.08 2.88
N GLU A 97 -17.35 17.24 3.10
CA GLU A 97 -16.70 18.00 2.03
C GLU A 97 -15.50 17.23 1.45
N LYS A 98 -15.20 17.45 0.16
CA LYS A 98 -14.07 16.83 -0.53
C LYS A 98 -12.75 17.04 0.19
N SER A 99 -12.46 18.26 0.64
CA SER A 99 -11.25 18.61 1.38
C SER A 99 -11.06 17.73 2.62
N MET A 100 -12.15 17.46 3.36
CA MET A 100 -12.14 16.63 4.55
C MET A 100 -11.93 15.15 4.21
N MET A 101 -12.55 14.64 3.15
CA MET A 101 -12.32 13.27 2.68
C MET A 101 -10.85 13.05 2.28
N LEU A 102 -10.24 14.02 1.59
CA LEU A 102 -8.84 13.96 1.22
C LEU A 102 -7.91 13.97 2.44
N LYS A 103 -8.19 14.81 3.45
CA LYS A 103 -7.43 14.81 4.71
C LYS A 103 -7.45 13.44 5.41
N HIS A 104 -8.59 12.75 5.40
CA HIS A 104 -8.68 11.39 5.94
C HIS A 104 -7.89 10.38 5.13
N LEU A 105 -7.96 10.44 3.79
CA LEU A 105 -7.17 9.56 2.92
C LEU A 105 -5.67 9.69 3.20
N PHE A 106 -5.17 10.92 3.25
CA PHE A 106 -3.75 11.17 3.54
C PHE A 106 -3.35 10.76 4.95
N TYR A 107 -4.22 10.98 5.94
CA TYR A 107 -4.02 10.46 7.29
C TYR A 107 -3.88 8.93 7.30
N TRP A 108 -4.69 8.20 6.52
CA TRP A 108 -4.55 6.74 6.43
C TRP A 108 -3.25 6.32 5.78
N PHE A 109 -2.85 7.02 4.72
CA PHE A 109 -1.61 6.73 3.98
C PHE A 109 -0.35 6.98 4.82
N ASP A 110 -0.38 7.90 5.78
CA ASP A 110 0.75 8.11 6.69
C ASP A 110 1.07 6.87 7.55
N TYR A 111 0.06 6.05 7.86
CA TYR A 111 0.24 4.78 8.58
C TYR A 111 0.51 3.59 7.66
N CYS A 112 0.17 3.67 6.38
CA CYS A 112 0.44 2.60 5.41
C CYS A 112 1.95 2.40 5.22
N ARG A 113 2.37 1.18 4.90
CA ARG A 113 3.79 0.87 4.61
C ARG A 113 4.10 1.00 3.13
N LYS A 114 3.18 0.57 2.26
CA LYS A 114 3.38 0.60 0.79
C LYS A 114 3.09 1.98 0.21
N TRP A 115 2.03 2.63 0.65
CA TRP A 115 1.54 3.90 0.09
C TRP A 115 1.71 5.03 1.08
N LYS A 116 2.95 5.48 1.28
CA LYS A 116 3.28 6.61 2.16
C LYS A 116 3.24 7.91 1.39
N PHE A 117 2.26 8.75 1.69
CA PHE A 117 2.24 10.13 1.23
C PHE A 117 2.61 11.03 2.40
N PRO A 118 3.70 11.81 2.31
CA PRO A 118 4.05 12.78 3.34
C PRO A 118 2.96 13.85 3.34
N PHE A 119 2.12 13.83 4.38
CA PHE A 119 1.05 14.80 4.53
C PHE A 119 1.43 15.80 5.62
N THR A 120 2.13 16.85 5.22
CA THR A 120 2.37 18.00 6.08
C THR A 120 1.30 19.02 5.80
N ASP A 121 0.28 19.10 6.68
CA ASP A 121 -0.82 20.09 6.71
C ASP A 121 -0.94 20.95 5.44
N VAL A 122 -1.24 20.31 4.31
CA VAL A 122 -1.53 21.05 3.09
C VAL A 122 -2.76 21.88 3.44
N ASN A 123 -2.69 23.20 3.25
CA ASN A 123 -3.82 24.10 3.39
C ASN A 123 -4.84 23.83 2.27
N LEU A 124 -5.49 22.65 2.34
CA LEU A 124 -6.60 22.20 1.50
C LEU A 124 -7.86 23.04 1.78
N SER A 125 -7.82 23.92 2.77
CA SER A 125 -8.89 24.84 3.19
C SER A 125 -9.25 25.87 2.11
N ASN A 126 -8.30 26.25 1.24
CA ASN A 126 -8.52 27.31 0.25
C ASN A 126 -8.84 26.80 -1.16
N LEU A 127 -9.00 25.49 -1.34
CA LEU A 127 -9.15 24.89 -2.65
C LEU A 127 -10.40 24.00 -2.66
N GLN A 128 -11.56 24.60 -2.92
CA GLN A 128 -12.81 23.84 -3.10
C GLN A 128 -12.81 23.04 -4.43
N ASP A 129 -11.93 23.39 -5.38
CA ASP A 129 -11.83 22.79 -6.72
C ASP A 129 -10.55 21.97 -6.95
N ILE A 130 -10.03 21.29 -5.92
CA ILE A 130 -8.84 20.45 -6.08
C ILE A 130 -9.14 19.31 -7.06
N ASP A 131 -8.29 19.14 -8.06
CA ASP A 131 -8.25 17.95 -8.90
C ASP A 131 -7.37 16.91 -8.20
N LEU A 132 -7.93 15.77 -7.78
CA LEU A 132 -7.19 14.74 -7.04
C LEU A 132 -5.92 14.28 -7.78
N PRO A 133 -5.95 14.02 -9.11
CA PRO A 133 -4.74 13.70 -9.87
C PRO A 133 -3.63 14.73 -9.68
N GLU A 134 -3.95 16.01 -9.85
CA GLU A 134 -2.95 17.06 -9.72
C GLU A 134 -2.43 17.21 -8.28
N LEU A 135 -3.30 17.08 -7.27
CA LEU A 135 -2.85 17.11 -5.88
C LEU A 135 -1.82 16.01 -5.61
N ILE A 136 -2.08 14.79 -6.08
CA ILE A 136 -1.16 13.68 -5.93
C ILE A 136 0.16 13.96 -6.66
N LEU A 137 0.11 14.48 -7.90
CA LEU A 137 1.31 14.87 -8.64
C LEU A 137 2.12 15.93 -7.88
N ASN A 138 1.45 16.94 -7.33
CA ASN A 138 2.08 18.01 -6.57
C ASN A 138 2.75 17.49 -5.30
N LEU A 139 2.06 16.63 -4.54
CA LEU A 139 2.61 16.01 -3.33
C LEU A 139 3.87 15.18 -3.63
N ILE A 140 3.84 14.38 -4.70
CA ILE A 140 5.00 13.59 -5.12
C ILE A 140 6.12 14.54 -5.56
N ALA A 141 5.83 15.53 -6.40
CA ALA A 141 6.84 16.50 -6.86
C ALA A 141 7.49 17.26 -5.70
N ASN A 142 6.71 17.67 -4.69
CA ASN A 142 7.23 18.35 -3.50
C ASN A 142 8.19 17.45 -2.72
N GLN A 143 7.79 16.20 -2.45
CA GLN A 143 8.63 15.27 -1.71
C GLN A 143 9.93 14.95 -2.47
N LEU A 144 9.84 14.71 -3.78
CA LEU A 144 11.01 14.46 -4.62
C LEU A 144 11.95 15.68 -4.59
N TYR A 145 11.41 16.88 -4.82
CA TYR A 145 12.19 18.12 -4.85
C TYR A 145 12.87 18.40 -3.50
N GLU A 146 12.15 18.26 -2.38
CA GLU A 146 12.70 18.49 -1.04
C GLU A 146 13.89 17.57 -0.76
N VAL A 147 13.74 16.27 -1.00
CA VAL A 147 14.81 15.29 -0.72
C VAL A 147 16.03 15.49 -1.62
N ILE A 148 15.82 15.74 -2.92
CA ILE A 148 16.92 15.89 -3.90
C ILE A 148 17.68 17.21 -3.68
N SER A 149 16.96 18.30 -3.37
CA SER A 149 17.56 19.62 -3.20
C SER A 149 18.33 19.75 -1.88
N THR A 150 17.87 19.10 -0.81
CA THR A 150 18.52 19.14 0.50
C THR A 150 19.68 18.15 0.60
N ASN A 151 19.48 16.92 0.11
CA ASN A 151 20.37 15.80 0.34
C ASN A 151 20.70 15.08 -0.98
N PRO A 152 21.57 15.63 -1.84
CA PRO A 152 21.97 14.95 -3.07
C PRO A 152 22.66 13.61 -2.74
N ILE A 153 22.15 12.51 -3.30
CA ILE A 153 22.66 11.17 -3.02
C ILE A 153 23.62 10.71 -4.10
N SER A 154 24.78 10.21 -3.69
CA SER A 154 25.70 9.47 -4.53
C SER A 154 25.88 8.08 -3.92
N LEU A 155 25.84 7.05 -4.75
CA LEU A 155 25.86 5.65 -4.31
C LEU A 155 27.13 4.96 -4.80
N TYR A 156 27.66 4.06 -3.97
CA TYR A 156 28.76 3.19 -4.36
C TYR A 156 28.29 2.21 -5.45
N GLN A 157 29.02 2.15 -6.56
CA GLN A 157 28.78 1.19 -7.64
C GLN A 157 29.99 0.29 -7.80
N ASP A 158 29.80 -1.02 -7.95
CA ASP A 158 30.89 -1.92 -8.28
C ASP A 158 31.36 -1.67 -9.71
N MET A 159 32.62 -1.27 -9.86
CA MET A 159 33.22 -0.99 -11.16
C MET A 159 34.50 -1.80 -11.35
N GLU A 160 34.50 -2.58 -12.43
CA GLU A 160 35.67 -3.28 -12.94
C GLU A 160 36.30 -2.42 -14.04
N GLU A 161 37.50 -1.89 -13.79
CA GLU A 161 38.15 -0.97 -14.74
C GLU A 161 39.64 -1.29 -14.92
N ALA A 162 40.10 -1.18 -16.16
CA ALA A 162 41.49 -1.27 -16.54
C ALA A 162 42.16 0.11 -16.44
N MET A 163 42.96 0.34 -15.40
CA MET A 163 43.52 1.65 -15.05
C MET A 163 45.05 1.68 -15.07
N LEU A 164 45.64 2.84 -15.33
CA LEU A 164 47.10 3.03 -15.27
C LEU A 164 47.63 3.20 -13.85
N LYS A 165 46.75 3.54 -12.90
CA LYS A 165 47.08 3.75 -11.49
C LYS A 165 46.21 2.82 -10.65
N PRO A 166 46.76 2.19 -9.61
CA PRO A 166 45.97 1.31 -8.76
C PRO A 166 44.93 2.11 -7.97
N LYS A 167 43.68 1.67 -8.02
CA LYS A 167 42.56 2.23 -7.26
C LYS A 167 41.68 1.06 -6.80
N GLY A 168 41.35 0.99 -5.51
CA GLY A 168 40.63 -0.16 -4.95
C GLY A 168 41.50 -1.43 -4.88
N SER A 169 40.94 -2.56 -5.27
CA SER A 169 41.59 -3.88 -5.22
C SER A 169 42.00 -4.36 -6.61
N LEU A 170 43.19 -4.95 -6.75
CA LEU A 170 43.65 -5.48 -8.04
C LEU A 170 43.07 -6.88 -8.26
N ASN A 171 42.40 -7.08 -9.39
CA ASN A 171 41.91 -8.39 -9.81
C ASN A 171 43.03 -9.14 -10.56
N PHE A 172 43.81 -9.93 -9.84
CA PHE A 172 44.95 -10.64 -10.42
C PHE A 172 44.56 -11.61 -11.55
N THR A 173 43.40 -12.26 -11.43
CA THR A 173 42.92 -13.19 -12.46
C THR A 173 42.70 -12.46 -13.78
N ARG A 174 41.97 -11.34 -13.75
CA ARG A 174 41.71 -10.50 -14.93
C ARG A 174 42.97 -9.83 -15.45
N TYR A 175 43.85 -9.35 -14.55
CA TYR A 175 45.12 -8.73 -14.92
C TYR A 175 46.04 -9.70 -15.68
N ILE A 176 46.15 -10.96 -15.22
CA ILE A 176 46.99 -11.97 -15.89
C ILE A 176 46.38 -12.33 -17.26
N SER A 177 45.07 -12.57 -17.33
CA SER A 177 44.40 -13.00 -18.56
C SER A 177 44.36 -11.92 -19.64
N ASN A 178 44.12 -10.66 -19.27
CA ASN A 178 43.85 -9.59 -20.23
C ASN A 178 45.07 -8.71 -20.45
N SER A 179 45.67 -8.17 -19.39
CA SER A 179 46.75 -7.19 -19.52
C SER A 179 48.11 -7.85 -19.72
N MET A 180 48.47 -8.81 -18.87
CA MET A 180 49.78 -9.44 -18.89
C MET A 180 49.98 -10.30 -20.15
N ALA A 181 48.97 -11.12 -20.51
CA ALA A 181 49.03 -11.97 -21.70
C ALA A 181 49.18 -11.19 -23.02
N ASN A 182 48.62 -9.97 -23.09
CA ASN A 182 48.70 -9.10 -24.25
C ASN A 182 49.88 -8.11 -24.23
N GLY A 183 50.78 -8.21 -23.23
CA GLY A 183 51.96 -7.35 -23.10
C GLY A 183 51.68 -5.94 -22.54
N ASN A 184 50.47 -5.68 -22.05
CA ASN A 184 50.04 -4.40 -21.49
C ASN A 184 50.27 -4.34 -19.97
N PHE A 185 51.51 -4.55 -19.52
CA PHE A 185 51.85 -4.62 -18.08
C PHE A 185 51.49 -3.36 -17.27
N HIS A 186 51.40 -2.22 -17.93
CA HIS A 186 51.08 -0.91 -17.36
C HIS A 186 49.58 -0.71 -17.10
N VAL A 187 48.71 -1.60 -17.60
CA VAL A 187 47.25 -1.51 -17.47
C VAL A 187 46.79 -2.47 -16.37
N LEU A 188 46.50 -1.94 -15.18
CA LEU A 188 46.09 -2.68 -14.00
C LEU A 188 44.57 -2.89 -14.01
N GLU A 189 44.14 -4.15 -13.94
CA GLU A 189 42.72 -4.52 -13.87
C GLU A 189 42.23 -4.44 -12.41
N CYS A 190 41.50 -3.39 -12.06
CA CYS A 190 41.10 -3.10 -10.69
C CYS A 190 39.59 -3.21 -10.49
N ASP A 191 39.19 -3.75 -9.34
CA ASP A 191 37.82 -3.73 -8.83
C ASP A 191 37.73 -2.66 -7.75
N HIS A 192 36.90 -1.65 -7.98
CA HIS A 192 36.73 -0.54 -7.04
C HIS A 192 35.28 -0.06 -6.99
N GLN A 193 34.95 0.67 -5.93
CA GLN A 193 33.61 1.19 -5.69
C GLN A 193 33.64 2.71 -5.69
N PRO A 194 33.61 3.39 -6.85
CA PRO A 194 33.44 4.84 -6.88
C PRO A 194 32.05 5.22 -6.37
N MET A 195 31.96 6.39 -5.73
CA MET A 195 30.70 6.96 -5.30
C MET A 195 30.16 7.84 -6.44
N GLU A 196 29.16 7.31 -7.15
CA GLU A 196 28.64 7.89 -8.39
C GLU A 196 27.33 8.65 -8.12
N TYR A 197 27.25 9.87 -8.65
CA TYR A 197 26.02 10.64 -8.65
C TYR A 197 25.03 10.08 -9.67
N ASP A 198 25.51 9.58 -10.81
CA ASP A 198 24.71 8.87 -11.79
C ASP A 198 24.44 7.42 -11.34
N ASN A 199 23.47 7.26 -10.45
CA ASN A 199 23.09 5.98 -9.87
C ASN A 199 21.66 5.57 -10.21
N ARG A 200 21.36 4.28 -10.02
CA ARG A 200 20.05 3.69 -10.34
C ARG A 200 18.89 4.45 -9.71
N LEU A 201 19.06 4.95 -8.49
CA LEU A 201 18.04 5.71 -7.78
C LEU A 201 17.81 7.08 -8.44
N ASN A 202 18.88 7.84 -8.68
CA ASN A 202 18.81 9.15 -9.34
C ASN A 202 18.27 9.04 -10.77
N ARG A 203 18.69 8.03 -11.54
CA ARG A 203 18.13 7.72 -12.88
C ARG A 203 16.62 7.44 -12.79
N THR A 204 16.20 6.66 -11.80
CA THR A 204 14.79 6.35 -11.57
C THR A 204 13.98 7.60 -11.21
N ILE A 205 14.51 8.43 -10.32
CA ILE A 205 13.87 9.69 -9.91
C ILE A 205 13.74 10.63 -11.10
N LYS A 206 14.78 10.81 -11.92
CA LYS A 206 14.75 11.61 -13.15
C LYS A 206 13.68 11.11 -14.12
N TYR A 207 13.62 9.80 -14.34
CA TYR A 207 12.62 9.17 -15.19
C TYR A 207 11.20 9.40 -14.68
N VAL A 208 10.97 9.21 -13.37
CA VAL A 208 9.67 9.48 -12.72
C VAL A 208 9.31 10.96 -12.87
N ALA A 209 10.23 11.90 -12.63
CA ALA A 209 9.97 13.33 -12.76
C ALA A 209 9.52 13.71 -14.17
N ARG A 210 10.19 13.19 -15.22
CA ARG A 210 9.78 13.36 -16.62
C ARG A 210 8.37 12.80 -16.89
N LEU A 211 8.07 11.66 -16.30
CA LEU A 211 6.79 10.98 -16.46
C LEU A 211 5.65 11.79 -15.84
N LEU A 212 5.83 12.29 -14.62
CA LEU A 212 4.88 13.18 -13.96
C LEU A 212 4.74 14.52 -14.72
N LEU A 213 5.83 15.03 -15.30
CA LEU A 213 5.82 16.28 -16.09
C LEU A 213 4.93 16.19 -17.33
N SER A 214 4.84 15.00 -17.93
CA SER A 214 3.94 14.74 -19.06
C SER A 214 2.45 14.73 -18.67
N LYS A 215 2.15 14.50 -17.38
CA LYS A 215 0.78 14.37 -16.85
C LYS A 215 0.31 15.61 -16.08
N SER A 216 1.23 16.42 -15.57
CA SER A 216 0.94 17.61 -14.78
C SER A 216 0.43 18.78 -15.62
N ARG A 217 -0.59 19.44 -15.09
CA ARG A 217 -1.26 20.57 -15.76
C ARG A 217 -1.00 21.88 -15.05
N PHE A 218 -0.74 21.86 -13.74
CA PHE A 218 -0.52 23.08 -12.99
C PHE A 218 0.91 23.58 -13.16
N PRO A 219 1.11 24.89 -13.42
CA PRO A 219 2.44 25.46 -13.62
C PRO A 219 3.38 25.23 -12.43
N GLU A 220 2.88 25.32 -11.19
CA GLU A 220 3.69 25.13 -9.98
C GLU A 220 4.26 23.70 -9.88
N THR A 221 3.43 22.69 -10.16
CA THR A 221 3.87 21.28 -10.20
C THR A 221 4.88 21.06 -11.32
N ARG A 222 4.62 21.62 -12.51
CA ARG A 222 5.51 21.51 -13.68
C ARG A 222 6.87 22.12 -13.41
N GLN A 223 6.90 23.33 -12.82
CA GLN A 223 8.13 24.02 -12.48
C GLN A 223 9.00 23.18 -11.54
N LYS A 224 8.41 22.64 -10.46
CA LYS A 224 9.15 21.76 -9.52
C LYS A 224 9.72 20.52 -10.20
N LEU A 225 8.98 19.92 -11.12
CA LEU A 225 9.45 18.76 -11.88
C LEU A 225 10.58 19.13 -12.85
N GLU A 226 10.50 20.29 -13.49
CA GLU A 226 11.58 20.84 -14.33
C GLU A 226 12.82 21.13 -13.48
N ASP A 227 12.67 21.70 -12.28
CA ASP A 227 13.77 21.95 -11.35
C ASP A 227 14.44 20.64 -10.89
N ILE A 228 13.66 19.58 -10.62
CA ILE A 228 14.21 18.24 -10.33
C ILE A 228 15.04 17.71 -11.50
N ILE A 229 14.51 17.81 -12.72
CA ILE A 229 15.20 17.34 -13.93
C ILE A 229 16.50 18.13 -14.13
N PHE A 230 16.48 19.43 -13.84
CA PHE A 230 17.65 20.30 -13.90
C PHE A 230 18.71 19.94 -12.85
N ILE A 231 18.33 19.66 -11.61
CA ILE A 231 19.28 19.18 -10.58
C ILE A 231 19.94 17.87 -11.02
N LEU A 232 19.19 17.01 -11.72
CA LEU A 232 19.65 15.71 -12.21
C LEU A 232 20.18 15.78 -13.66
N ASP A 233 20.63 16.93 -14.16
CA ASP A 233 21.03 17.08 -15.57
C ASP A 233 22.18 16.13 -15.95
N GLU A 234 23.17 15.96 -15.05
CA GLU A 234 24.33 15.07 -15.23
C GLU A 234 24.00 13.57 -15.15
N VAL A 235 22.77 13.20 -14.79
CA VAL A 235 22.32 11.80 -14.63
C VAL A 235 21.76 11.27 -15.95
N GLU A 236 22.10 10.04 -16.32
CA GLU A 236 21.65 9.46 -17.60
C GLU A 236 20.12 9.26 -17.66
N ASP A 237 19.52 9.59 -18.82
CA ASP A 237 18.10 9.32 -19.06
C ASP A 237 17.89 7.85 -19.44
N GLN A 238 17.22 7.10 -18.56
CA GLN A 238 16.95 5.68 -18.77
C GLN A 238 15.48 5.34 -18.46
N VAL A 239 14.87 4.49 -19.30
CA VAL A 239 13.55 3.92 -18.99
C VAL A 239 13.69 2.95 -17.82
N CYS A 240 13.04 3.26 -16.71
CA CYS A 240 13.14 2.49 -15.48
C CYS A 240 11.85 1.68 -15.22
N ARG A 241 12.00 0.46 -14.69
CA ARG A 241 10.90 -0.38 -14.18
C ARG A 241 10.93 -0.39 -12.66
N SER A 242 9.83 -0.75 -12.00
CA SER A 242 9.77 -0.87 -10.53
C SER A 242 10.86 -1.80 -9.96
N SER A 243 11.25 -2.83 -10.70
CA SER A 243 12.32 -3.77 -10.34
C SER A 243 13.70 -3.14 -10.16
N PHE A 244 13.95 -1.97 -10.74
CA PHE A 244 15.22 -1.25 -10.56
C PHE A 244 15.40 -0.77 -9.11
N LEU A 245 14.31 -0.67 -8.34
CA LEU A 245 14.30 -0.20 -6.96
C LEU A 245 14.43 -1.34 -5.93
N ASP A 246 14.37 -2.62 -6.33
CA ASP A 246 14.35 -3.77 -5.40
C ASP A 246 15.68 -4.04 -4.70
N HIS A 247 16.78 -3.56 -5.30
CA HIS A 247 18.13 -3.80 -4.82
C HIS A 247 18.94 -2.52 -4.67
N VAL A 248 18.30 -1.39 -4.38
CA VAL A 248 19.01 -0.14 -4.06
C VAL A 248 19.43 -0.19 -2.59
N PRO A 249 20.74 -0.34 -2.27
CA PRO A 249 21.20 -0.38 -0.90
C PRO A 249 21.11 1.03 -0.31
N ILE A 250 20.06 1.30 0.47
CA ILE A 250 19.94 2.56 1.21
C ILE A 250 20.45 2.35 2.63
N SER A 251 21.49 3.12 2.98
CA SER A 251 21.95 3.24 4.36
C SER A 251 20.85 3.87 5.23
N PRO A 252 20.70 3.47 6.52
CA PRO A 252 19.77 4.12 7.45
C PRO A 252 19.94 5.65 7.54
N PHE A 253 21.11 6.19 7.18
CA PHE A 253 21.36 7.62 7.09
C PHE A 253 20.46 8.35 6.07
N TYR A 254 20.07 7.67 4.99
CA TYR A 254 19.20 8.21 3.92
C TYR A 254 17.75 7.75 4.07
N GLN A 255 17.24 7.70 5.31
CA GLN A 255 15.89 7.23 5.59
C GLN A 255 14.80 8.03 4.84
N GLU A 256 15.02 9.33 4.61
CA GLU A 256 14.11 10.19 3.83
C GLU A 256 13.90 9.70 2.39
N TYR A 257 14.93 9.06 1.80
CA TYR A 257 14.82 8.45 0.48
C TYR A 257 13.94 7.19 0.45
N GLN A 258 13.63 6.57 1.60
CA GLN A 258 12.72 5.42 1.62
C GLN A 258 11.31 5.82 1.16
N THR A 259 10.82 6.98 1.61
CA THR A 259 9.54 7.53 1.16
C THR A 259 9.58 7.86 -0.33
N THR A 260 10.66 8.50 -0.78
CA THR A 260 10.91 8.82 -2.20
C THR A 260 10.90 7.56 -3.08
N ILE A 261 11.59 6.49 -2.65
CA ILE A 261 11.57 5.20 -3.35
C ILE A 261 10.16 4.62 -3.39
N GLY A 262 9.42 4.65 -2.28
CA GLY A 262 8.04 4.18 -2.23
C GLY A 262 7.14 4.91 -3.23
N LEU A 263 7.27 6.24 -3.32
CA LEU A 263 6.52 7.06 -4.28
C LEU A 263 6.94 6.77 -5.73
N CYS A 264 8.24 6.70 -6.01
CA CYS A 264 8.74 6.33 -7.34
C CYS A 264 8.24 4.94 -7.76
N ARG A 265 8.31 3.96 -6.86
CA ARG A 265 7.79 2.60 -7.08
C ARG A 265 6.30 2.62 -7.39
N MET A 266 5.51 3.32 -6.59
CA MET A 266 4.07 3.45 -6.82
C MET A 266 3.76 4.06 -8.18
N VAL A 267 4.45 5.13 -8.58
CA VAL A 267 4.29 5.74 -9.91
C VAL A 267 4.66 4.72 -10.99
N LEU A 268 5.82 4.09 -10.89
CA LEU A 268 6.29 3.13 -11.88
C LEU A 268 5.38 1.91 -12.02
N GLU A 269 4.93 1.31 -10.91
CA GLU A 269 3.96 0.22 -10.93
C GLU A 269 2.73 0.62 -11.74
N GLN A 270 2.16 1.79 -11.45
CA GLN A 270 0.99 2.31 -12.19
C GLN A 270 1.30 2.69 -13.66
N HIS A 271 2.56 2.95 -14.01
CA HIS A 271 2.99 3.34 -15.35
C HIS A 271 3.46 2.20 -16.26
N VAL A 272 3.94 1.07 -15.72
CA VAL A 272 4.27 -0.13 -16.53
C VAL A 272 3.07 -0.54 -17.40
N TYR A 273 1.86 -0.21 -16.96
CA TYR A 273 0.59 -0.52 -17.63
C TYR A 273 0.32 0.29 -18.91
N ASN A 274 1.13 1.33 -19.20
CA ASN A 274 0.98 2.21 -20.36
C ASN A 274 1.81 1.81 -21.60
N HIS A 275 2.68 0.79 -21.52
CA HIS A 275 3.55 0.40 -22.65
C HIS A 275 2.94 -0.67 -23.58
N HIS A 276 1.89 -1.38 -23.12
CA HIS A 276 1.24 -2.43 -23.92
C HIS A 276 0.14 -1.91 -24.85
N TYR A 277 -0.35 -0.68 -24.62
CA TYR A 277 -1.22 0.04 -25.54
C TYR A 277 -0.45 1.25 -26.06
N GLU A 278 -0.14 1.26 -27.36
CA GLU A 278 0.43 2.43 -28.02
C GLU A 278 -0.44 3.67 -27.71
N ASP A 279 0.25 4.75 -27.32
CA ASP A 279 -0.26 6.01 -26.76
C ASP A 279 -0.77 6.02 -25.31
N SER A 280 -0.05 6.79 -24.51
CA SER A 280 -0.25 7.12 -23.09
C SER A 280 -1.52 7.94 -22.76
N LYS A 281 -2.68 7.55 -23.29
CA LYS A 281 -3.93 8.32 -23.16
C LYS A 281 -4.57 8.26 -21.78
N HIS A 282 -4.15 7.31 -20.95
CA HIS A 282 -4.72 7.05 -19.63
C HIS A 282 -3.67 7.16 -18.53
N TRP A 283 -4.09 7.64 -17.37
CA TRP A 283 -3.32 7.75 -16.14
C TRP A 283 -4.25 7.41 -14.98
N SER A 284 -3.87 6.51 -14.09
CA SER A 284 -4.68 6.18 -12.93
C SER A 284 -3.81 5.92 -11.72
N LEU A 285 -4.33 6.27 -10.57
CA LEU A 285 -3.87 5.75 -9.29
C LEU A 285 -5.08 5.12 -8.63
N LEU A 286 -5.08 3.79 -8.56
CA LEU A 286 -6.19 3.02 -8.01
C LEU A 286 -5.69 2.20 -6.82
N LEU A 287 -6.31 2.41 -5.67
CA LEU A 287 -5.93 1.77 -4.43
C LEU A 287 -7.09 0.89 -3.94
N PRO A 288 -6.87 -0.43 -3.75
CA PRO A 288 -7.86 -1.32 -3.18
C PRO A 288 -8.07 -1.02 -1.69
N MET A 289 -9.30 -0.70 -1.29
CA MET A 289 -9.57 -0.23 0.07
C MET A 289 -9.42 -1.30 1.15
N GLU A 290 -9.61 -2.58 0.82
CA GLU A 290 -9.34 -3.67 1.75
C GLU A 290 -7.89 -3.61 2.24
N TYR A 291 -6.94 -3.50 1.32
CA TYR A 291 -5.52 -3.40 1.63
C TYR A 291 -5.17 -2.08 2.32
N VAL A 292 -5.78 -0.95 1.92
CA VAL A 292 -5.56 0.34 2.61
C VAL A 292 -5.99 0.24 4.07
N PHE A 293 -7.14 -0.35 4.34
CA PHE A 293 -7.65 -0.53 5.70
C PHE A 293 -6.78 -1.49 6.51
N GLU A 294 -6.39 -2.62 5.94
CA GLU A 294 -5.52 -3.61 6.57
C GLU A 294 -4.14 -3.02 6.92
N ASP A 295 -3.48 -2.37 5.95
CA ASP A 295 -2.16 -1.78 6.10
C ASP A 295 -2.18 -0.59 7.08
N PHE A 296 -3.24 0.23 7.04
CA PHE A 296 -3.46 1.30 8.01
C PHE A 296 -3.49 0.76 9.45
N ILE A 297 -4.28 -0.29 9.72
CA ILE A 297 -4.38 -0.86 11.07
C ILE A 297 -3.07 -1.52 11.49
N ALA A 298 -2.41 -2.24 10.58
CA ALA A 298 -1.12 -2.85 10.85
C ALA A 298 -0.08 -1.79 11.24
N GLY A 299 0.04 -0.72 10.45
CA GLY A 299 0.97 0.37 10.71
C GLY A 299 0.62 1.18 11.97
N PHE A 300 -0.67 1.36 12.26
CA PHE A 300 -1.10 2.00 13.51
C PHE A 300 -0.71 1.16 14.73
N LEU A 301 -0.94 -0.15 14.68
CA LEU A 301 -0.53 -1.07 15.75
C LEU A 301 0.99 -1.09 15.92
N GLU A 302 1.76 -1.09 14.83
CA GLU A 302 3.22 -1.06 14.88
C GLU A 302 3.75 0.25 15.50
N ARG A 303 3.18 1.39 15.13
CA ARG A 303 3.61 2.70 15.64
C ARG A 303 3.29 2.88 17.13
N HIS A 304 2.10 2.47 17.56
CA HIS A 304 1.60 2.80 18.91
C HIS A 304 1.71 1.65 19.92
N PHE A 305 1.72 0.40 19.48
CA PHE A 305 1.67 -0.78 20.37
C PHE A 305 2.90 -1.68 20.28
N SER A 306 3.94 -1.30 19.52
CA SER A 306 5.17 -2.08 19.37
C SER A 306 5.96 -2.27 20.68
N ALA A 307 5.74 -1.46 21.70
CA ALA A 307 6.36 -1.64 23.02
C ALA A 307 5.89 -2.94 23.71
N ASP A 308 4.58 -3.24 23.62
CA ASP A 308 3.95 -4.37 24.29
C ASP A 308 3.72 -5.58 23.37
N TRP A 309 3.61 -5.34 22.06
CA TRP A 309 3.24 -6.35 21.06
C TRP A 309 4.27 -6.45 19.95
N GLU A 310 4.55 -7.67 19.52
CA GLU A 310 5.20 -7.95 18.25
C GLU A 310 4.11 -8.03 17.17
N VAL A 311 4.11 -7.08 16.24
CA VAL A 311 3.13 -6.97 15.15
C VAL A 311 3.66 -7.68 13.92
N LYS A 312 2.98 -8.73 13.46
CA LYS A 312 3.34 -9.48 12.25
C LYS A 312 2.25 -9.33 11.20
N TYR A 313 2.52 -8.54 10.19
CA TYR A 313 1.62 -8.34 9.05
C TYR A 313 1.68 -9.48 8.04
N GLN A 314 0.54 -9.80 7.43
CA GLN A 314 0.37 -10.78 6.35
C GLN A 314 1.14 -12.07 6.58
N LYS A 315 1.03 -12.60 7.80
CA LYS A 315 1.85 -13.71 8.25
C LYS A 315 1.43 -15.00 7.53
N SER A 316 2.28 -15.48 6.62
CA SER A 316 2.02 -16.61 5.71
C SER A 316 2.88 -17.85 5.97
N ASP A 317 3.43 -18.01 7.17
CA ASP A 317 4.41 -19.05 7.52
C ASP A 317 3.82 -20.46 7.78
N MET A 318 2.51 -20.65 7.61
CA MET A 318 1.84 -21.91 7.93
C MET A 318 0.86 -22.31 6.85
N PHE A 319 0.62 -23.61 6.75
CA PHE A 319 -0.36 -24.19 5.85
C PHE A 319 -1.49 -24.80 6.67
N LEU A 320 -2.71 -24.73 6.15
CA LEU A 320 -3.91 -25.30 6.78
C LEU A 320 -3.82 -26.83 6.81
N THR A 321 -3.23 -27.43 5.77
CA THR A 321 -3.05 -28.87 5.64
C THR A 321 -1.60 -29.29 5.90
N ASP A 322 -1.39 -30.57 6.20
CA ASP A 322 -0.06 -31.11 6.50
C ASP A 322 0.77 -31.34 5.22
N GLU A 323 0.11 -31.53 4.08
CA GLU A 323 0.71 -31.63 2.75
C GLU A 323 1.26 -30.27 2.26
N ARG A 324 1.02 -29.18 2.99
CA ARG A 324 1.48 -27.82 2.68
C ARG A 324 1.01 -27.30 1.32
N VAL A 325 -0.24 -27.59 0.97
CA VAL A 325 -0.86 -27.14 -0.29
C VAL A 325 -1.69 -25.87 -0.11
N PHE A 326 -2.29 -25.68 1.08
CA PHE A 326 -3.13 -24.52 1.37
C PHE A 326 -2.43 -23.57 2.35
N GLN A 327 -1.69 -22.59 1.83
CA GLN A 327 -1.02 -21.59 2.67
C GLN A 327 -2.05 -20.69 3.37
N MET A 328 -1.89 -20.50 4.67
CA MET A 328 -2.72 -19.57 5.44
C MET A 328 -2.03 -18.22 5.50
N GLN A 329 -2.78 -17.16 5.21
CA GLN A 329 -2.33 -15.78 5.37
C GLN A 329 -3.28 -15.07 6.33
N HIS A 330 -2.72 -14.57 7.43
CA HIS A 330 -3.44 -13.79 8.42
C HIS A 330 -3.13 -12.31 8.16
N ASP A 331 -4.14 -11.44 8.10
CA ASP A 331 -3.95 -9.99 7.95
C ASP A 331 -2.92 -9.46 8.95
N ILE A 332 -3.18 -9.64 10.25
CA ILE A 332 -2.32 -9.18 11.33
C ILE A 332 -2.28 -10.24 12.44
N PHE A 333 -1.07 -10.59 12.88
CA PHE A 333 -0.85 -11.51 13.99
C PHE A 333 -0.05 -10.81 15.10
N LEU A 334 -0.63 -10.74 16.29
CA LEU A 334 -0.03 -10.10 17.45
C LEU A 334 0.48 -11.17 18.42
N VAL A 335 1.70 -10.97 18.93
CA VAL A 335 2.28 -11.75 20.03
C VAL A 335 2.66 -10.80 21.15
N SER A 336 2.18 -11.05 22.36
CA SER A 336 2.57 -10.21 23.50
C SER A 336 4.05 -10.43 23.83
N LYS A 337 4.80 -9.34 23.98
CA LYS A 337 6.21 -9.38 24.40
C LYS A 337 6.37 -9.71 25.89
N LYS A 338 5.32 -9.51 26.69
CA LYS A 338 5.29 -9.85 28.12
C LYS A 338 5.04 -11.34 28.34
N ASP A 339 4.16 -11.92 27.54
CA ASP A 339 3.80 -13.34 27.60
C ASP A 339 3.53 -13.88 26.18
N ASN A 340 4.49 -14.64 25.65
CA ASN A 340 4.42 -15.22 24.31
C ASN A 340 3.25 -16.23 24.14
N SER A 341 2.56 -16.63 25.22
CA SER A 341 1.34 -17.43 25.12
C SER A 341 0.13 -16.60 24.68
N ILE A 342 0.15 -15.29 24.92
CA ILE A 342 -0.90 -14.37 24.49
C ILE A 342 -0.68 -14.00 23.02
N LYS A 343 -1.47 -14.66 22.18
CA LYS A 343 -1.51 -14.45 20.73
C LYS A 343 -2.90 -13.96 20.34
N ILE A 344 -2.97 -13.08 19.35
CA ILE A 344 -4.23 -12.57 18.80
C ILE A 344 -4.13 -12.58 17.29
N ILE A 345 -5.10 -13.21 16.64
CA ILE A 345 -5.31 -13.07 15.20
C ILE A 345 -6.25 -11.88 15.00
N VAL A 346 -5.79 -10.88 14.28
CA VAL A 346 -6.58 -9.69 13.92
C VAL A 346 -6.86 -9.77 12.43
N ASP A 347 -8.14 -9.75 12.07
CA ASP A 347 -8.61 -9.77 10.69
C ASP A 347 -9.45 -8.52 10.44
N THR A 348 -9.10 -7.80 9.39
CA THR A 348 -9.69 -6.51 9.07
C THR A 348 -10.68 -6.69 7.94
N LYS A 349 -11.91 -6.19 8.12
CA LYS A 349 -12.96 -6.30 7.12
C LYS A 349 -13.45 -4.91 6.77
N TYR A 350 -13.06 -4.42 5.59
CA TYR A 350 -13.53 -3.15 5.04
C TYR A 350 -14.99 -3.25 4.54
N LYS A 351 -15.93 -3.41 5.47
CA LYS A 351 -17.37 -3.44 5.22
C LYS A 351 -18.15 -2.76 6.34
N LEU A 352 -19.23 -2.08 5.96
CA LEU A 352 -20.16 -1.49 6.92
C LEU A 352 -21.07 -2.60 7.46
N ARG A 353 -21.12 -2.77 8.78
CA ARG A 353 -21.92 -3.83 9.43
C ARG A 353 -23.43 -3.55 9.41
N GLY A 354 -23.84 -2.33 9.06
CA GLY A 354 -25.24 -1.91 9.01
C GLY A 354 -25.90 -1.88 10.39
N ASN A 355 -27.23 -1.73 10.43
CA ASN A 355 -27.98 -1.83 11.67
C ASN A 355 -28.29 -3.30 11.97
N PHE A 356 -27.55 -3.90 12.90
CA PHE A 356 -27.65 -5.31 13.26
C PHE A 356 -28.31 -5.53 14.63
N LYS A 357 -29.09 -4.56 15.15
CA LYS A 357 -29.76 -4.67 16.46
C LYS A 357 -30.50 -6.00 16.61
N ASP A 358 -31.25 -6.40 15.59
CA ASP A 358 -32.06 -7.63 15.57
C ASP A 358 -31.34 -8.86 14.99
N ASP A 359 -30.14 -8.69 14.41
CA ASP A 359 -29.36 -9.79 13.88
C ASP A 359 -28.52 -10.45 14.97
N LYS A 360 -28.76 -11.75 15.21
CA LYS A 360 -27.98 -12.56 16.15
C LYS A 360 -26.52 -12.74 15.72
N LYS A 361 -26.23 -12.69 14.42
CA LYS A 361 -24.85 -12.75 13.89
C LYS A 361 -24.13 -11.41 14.05
N LYS A 362 -24.84 -10.35 14.43
CA LYS A 362 -24.30 -9.00 14.60
C LYS A 362 -23.54 -8.51 13.36
N GLY A 363 -23.98 -8.88 12.15
CA GLY A 363 -23.33 -8.48 10.89
C GLY A 363 -22.02 -9.21 10.54
N ILE A 364 -21.61 -10.23 11.31
CA ILE A 364 -20.46 -11.08 10.98
C ILE A 364 -20.86 -12.07 9.88
N ALA A 365 -20.04 -12.17 8.81
CA ALA A 365 -20.31 -13.15 7.76
C ALA A 365 -19.89 -14.55 8.21
N GLN A 366 -20.67 -15.55 7.80
CA GLN A 366 -20.41 -16.93 8.19
C GLN A 366 -19.08 -17.47 7.62
N SER A 367 -18.70 -17.02 6.42
CA SER A 367 -17.39 -17.31 5.82
C SER A 367 -16.23 -16.81 6.67
N ASP A 368 -16.35 -15.58 7.21
CA ASP A 368 -15.30 -14.98 8.05
C ASP A 368 -15.11 -15.79 9.33
N LEU A 369 -16.22 -16.23 9.94
CA LEU A 369 -16.16 -17.03 11.16
C LEU A 369 -15.51 -18.40 10.92
N TYR A 370 -15.82 -19.06 9.79
CA TYR A 370 -15.16 -20.32 9.42
C TYR A 370 -13.66 -20.12 9.17
N GLN A 371 -13.29 -19.07 8.42
CA GLN A 371 -11.90 -18.73 8.15
C GLN A 371 -11.13 -18.51 9.47
N MET A 372 -11.65 -17.66 10.35
CA MET A 372 -11.01 -17.37 11.63
C MET A 372 -10.91 -18.59 12.54
N THR A 373 -11.91 -19.46 12.54
CA THR A 373 -11.88 -20.72 13.31
C THR A 373 -10.76 -21.62 12.81
N SER A 374 -10.61 -21.74 11.48
CA SER A 374 -9.54 -22.56 10.87
C SER A 374 -8.14 -22.02 11.20
N TYR A 375 -7.97 -20.69 11.14
CA TYR A 375 -6.71 -20.02 11.47
C TYR A 375 -6.36 -20.19 12.95
N ALA A 376 -7.31 -19.91 13.83
CA ALA A 376 -7.18 -20.07 15.27
C ALA A 376 -6.79 -21.51 15.64
N PHE A 377 -7.50 -22.50 15.08
CA PHE A 377 -7.24 -23.92 15.30
C PHE A 377 -5.81 -24.31 14.87
N ARG A 378 -5.45 -24.03 13.61
CA ARG A 378 -4.14 -24.43 13.06
C ARG A 378 -2.97 -23.71 13.73
N ARG A 379 -3.17 -22.47 14.18
CA ARG A 379 -2.15 -21.67 14.88
C ARG A 379 -2.04 -21.97 16.38
N GLY A 380 -3.03 -22.66 16.97
CA GLY A 380 -3.13 -22.80 18.42
C GLY A 380 -3.36 -21.45 19.11
N CYS A 381 -4.20 -20.60 18.51
CA CYS A 381 -4.57 -19.29 19.04
C CYS A 381 -6.04 -19.30 19.48
N CYS A 382 -6.34 -18.80 20.68
CA CYS A 382 -7.71 -18.74 21.19
C CYS A 382 -8.35 -17.35 21.05
N ASN A 383 -7.60 -16.32 20.66
CA ASN A 383 -8.10 -14.96 20.57
C ASN A 383 -8.15 -14.51 19.11
N VAL A 384 -9.34 -14.09 18.69
CA VAL A 384 -9.59 -13.54 17.35
C VAL A 384 -10.28 -12.19 17.50
N LEU A 385 -9.80 -11.20 16.77
CA LEU A 385 -10.36 -9.86 16.69
C LEU A 385 -10.74 -9.54 15.24
N LEU A 386 -12.02 -9.30 15.00
CA LEU A 386 -12.54 -8.82 13.72
C LEU A 386 -12.74 -7.30 13.81
N LEU A 387 -12.04 -6.55 12.96
CA LEU A 387 -12.10 -5.08 12.95
C LEU A 387 -12.85 -4.56 11.73
N TYR A 388 -13.72 -3.58 11.96
CA TYR A 388 -14.56 -2.94 10.95
C TYR A 388 -14.43 -1.42 11.03
N PRO A 389 -14.44 -0.69 9.89
CA PRO A 389 -14.48 0.76 9.94
C PRO A 389 -15.82 1.23 10.52
N ASN A 390 -15.80 2.35 11.24
CA ASN A 390 -17.01 2.95 11.78
C ASN A 390 -17.99 3.40 10.68
N GLN A 391 -19.29 3.27 10.94
CA GLN A 391 -20.35 3.76 10.05
C GLN A 391 -20.80 5.20 10.38
N SER A 392 -20.55 5.64 11.62
CA SER A 392 -20.85 6.96 12.14
C SER A 392 -19.78 7.38 13.14
N ASP A 393 -19.78 8.65 13.57
CA ASP A 393 -18.92 9.09 14.69
C ASP A 393 -19.22 8.32 15.99
N GLU A 394 -20.48 7.89 16.18
CA GLU A 394 -20.85 6.97 17.25
C GLU A 394 -20.44 5.53 16.91
N ILE A 395 -19.53 4.99 17.70
CA ILE A 395 -19.03 3.61 17.60
C ILE A 395 -20.01 2.66 18.29
N LYS A 396 -20.44 1.59 17.60
CA LYS A 396 -21.28 0.56 18.20
C LYS A 396 -20.48 -0.32 19.17
N GLU A 397 -21.17 -0.89 20.15
CA GLU A 397 -20.58 -1.84 21.10
C GLU A 397 -19.96 -3.06 20.41
N ASP A 398 -18.87 -3.55 20.99
CA ASP A 398 -18.20 -4.76 20.55
C ASP A 398 -19.04 -6.01 20.86
N ASN A 399 -18.87 -7.06 20.05
CA ASN A 399 -19.65 -8.29 20.19
C ASN A 399 -18.74 -9.50 20.31
N GLY A 400 -18.82 -10.19 21.45
CA GLY A 400 -18.06 -11.39 21.75
C GLY A 400 -18.83 -12.67 21.44
N PHE A 401 -18.15 -13.62 20.80
CA PHE A 401 -18.62 -14.98 20.53
C PHE A 401 -17.60 -15.99 21.04
N HIS A 402 -18.08 -17.17 21.40
CA HIS A 402 -17.25 -18.28 21.85
C HIS A 402 -17.50 -19.50 20.98
N ILE A 403 -16.43 -20.08 20.46
CA ILE A 403 -16.45 -21.30 19.66
C ILE A 403 -15.75 -22.37 20.48
N SER A 404 -16.50 -23.39 20.88
CA SER A 404 -15.95 -24.54 21.60
C SER A 404 -15.49 -25.58 20.60
N SER A 405 -14.32 -26.18 20.83
CA SER A 405 -13.83 -27.27 19.98
C SER A 405 -14.67 -28.53 20.20
N GLY A 406 -15.00 -29.24 19.12
CA GLY A 406 -15.61 -30.57 19.21
C GLY A 406 -14.62 -31.67 19.65
N LEU A 407 -13.33 -31.35 19.75
CA LEU A 407 -12.27 -32.28 20.15
C LEU A 407 -11.88 -32.16 21.63
N ASP A 408 -12.09 -30.99 22.25
CA ASP A 408 -11.75 -30.72 23.65
C ASP A 408 -12.52 -29.50 24.18
N ASP A 409 -13.26 -29.68 25.29
CA ASP A 409 -14.03 -28.61 25.93
C ASP A 409 -13.17 -27.52 26.58
N LYS A 410 -11.86 -27.78 26.77
CA LYS A 410 -10.92 -26.84 27.42
C LYS A 410 -10.49 -25.70 26.50
N HIS A 411 -10.50 -25.91 25.18
CA HIS A 411 -10.03 -24.93 24.21
C HIS A 411 -11.21 -24.19 23.57
N LYS A 412 -11.46 -22.97 24.04
CA LYS A 412 -12.48 -22.07 23.50
C LYS A 412 -11.84 -20.93 22.73
N ILE A 413 -12.23 -20.76 21.47
CA ILE A 413 -11.85 -19.63 20.66
C ILE A 413 -12.81 -18.49 20.96
N LYS A 414 -12.28 -17.38 21.49
CA LYS A 414 -12.99 -16.12 21.71
C LYS A 414 -12.82 -15.25 20.47
N VAL A 415 -13.95 -14.93 19.83
CA VAL A 415 -14.01 -14.01 18.69
C VAL A 415 -14.67 -12.71 19.15
N VAL A 416 -14.00 -11.58 19.00
CA VAL A 416 -14.58 -10.25 19.26
C VAL A 416 -14.68 -9.50 17.95
N ALA A 417 -15.87 -8.97 17.63
CA ALA A 417 -16.09 -8.10 16.49
C ALA A 417 -16.31 -6.66 16.95
N ALA A 418 -15.46 -5.75 16.51
CA ALA A 418 -15.48 -4.34 16.92
C ALA A 418 -15.52 -3.40 15.72
N GLU A 419 -16.32 -2.34 15.83
CA GLU A 419 -16.18 -1.16 14.98
C GLU A 419 -15.10 -0.27 15.58
N ILE A 420 -14.23 0.30 14.74
CA ILE A 420 -13.12 1.15 15.18
C ILE A 420 -13.20 2.54 14.54
N PRO A 421 -12.76 3.60 15.25
CA PRO A 421 -12.64 4.93 14.68
C PRO A 421 -11.66 4.93 13.49
N PHE A 422 -12.20 5.01 12.28
CA PHE A 422 -11.43 5.06 11.03
C PHE A 422 -11.59 6.41 10.33
N TRP A 423 -12.74 7.07 10.51
CA TRP A 423 -13.00 8.44 10.05
C TRP A 423 -13.88 9.23 11.03
N SER A 424 -13.89 10.57 10.93
CA SER A 424 -14.78 11.41 11.71
C SER A 424 -15.25 12.67 10.96
N ARG A 425 -16.49 13.12 11.22
CA ARG A 425 -16.97 14.42 10.72
C ARG A 425 -16.26 15.61 11.37
N SER A 426 -15.75 15.42 12.59
CA SER A 426 -14.98 16.46 13.31
C SER A 426 -13.55 16.62 12.79
N GLY A 427 -13.09 15.69 11.96
CA GLY A 427 -11.76 15.69 11.34
C GLY A 427 -10.83 14.60 11.89
N TYR A 428 -9.73 14.40 11.16
CA TYR A 428 -8.81 13.29 11.42
C TYR A 428 -8.01 13.43 12.73
N GLN A 429 -7.86 14.67 13.25
CA GLN A 429 -7.01 14.99 14.40
C GLN A 429 -7.36 14.20 15.67
N HIS A 430 -8.64 13.88 15.88
CA HIS A 430 -9.10 13.17 17.07
C HIS A 430 -9.06 11.64 16.88
N ILE A 431 -8.98 11.16 15.63
CA ILE A 431 -9.05 9.72 15.30
C ILE A 431 -7.92 8.97 15.98
N ASP A 432 -6.72 9.53 15.98
CA ASP A 432 -5.53 8.91 16.55
C ASP A 432 -5.75 8.50 18.02
N SER A 433 -6.19 9.46 18.83
CA SER A 433 -6.46 9.26 20.26
C SER A 433 -7.63 8.29 20.52
N MET A 434 -8.69 8.37 19.70
CA MET A 434 -9.86 7.51 19.84
C MET A 434 -9.55 6.07 19.44
N LEU A 435 -8.84 5.88 18.32
CA LEU A 435 -8.42 4.59 17.81
C LEU A 435 -7.45 3.92 18.78
N HIS A 436 -6.47 4.67 19.30
CA HIS A 436 -5.56 4.19 20.34
C HIS A 436 -6.34 3.68 21.56
N THR A 437 -7.29 4.48 22.08
CA THR A 437 -8.08 4.10 23.27
C THR A 437 -8.95 2.87 23.01
N SER A 438 -9.59 2.80 21.83
CA SER A 438 -10.41 1.65 21.41
C SER A 438 -9.58 0.37 21.33
N LEU A 439 -8.44 0.40 20.62
CA LEU A 439 -7.55 -0.75 20.46
C LEU A 439 -6.91 -1.17 21.79
N ALA A 440 -6.47 -0.21 22.62
CA ALA A 440 -5.91 -0.52 23.94
C ALA A 440 -6.92 -1.29 24.81
N THR A 441 -8.19 -0.88 24.79
CA THR A 441 -9.27 -1.55 25.53
C THR A 441 -9.51 -2.97 25.00
N LEU A 442 -9.58 -3.13 23.67
CA LEU A 442 -9.77 -4.44 23.03
C LEU A 442 -8.62 -5.40 23.33
N LEU A 443 -7.37 -4.96 23.23
CA LEU A 443 -6.18 -5.77 23.48
C LEU A 443 -6.04 -6.14 24.97
N ALA A 444 -6.39 -5.24 25.89
CA ALA A 444 -6.42 -5.52 27.32
C ALA A 444 -7.46 -6.60 27.67
N ASN A 445 -8.63 -6.59 27.03
CA ASN A 445 -9.68 -7.58 27.25
C ASN A 445 -9.25 -9.02 26.91
N PHE A 446 -8.35 -9.20 25.95
CA PHE A 446 -7.76 -10.52 25.64
C PHE A 446 -6.67 -10.93 26.63
N SER A 447 -5.89 -9.97 27.11
CA SER A 447 -4.82 -10.22 28.08
C SER A 447 -5.36 -10.63 29.46
N ALA A 448 -6.47 -10.03 29.90
CA ALA A 448 -7.11 -10.33 31.18
C ALA A 448 -7.86 -11.69 31.21
N SER A 449 -8.31 -12.19 30.06
CA SER A 449 -9.09 -13.43 30.00
C SER A 449 -8.21 -14.70 30.02
N GLN A 450 -6.93 -14.61 29.68
CA GLN A 450 -6.00 -15.75 29.76
C GLN A 450 -5.37 -15.95 31.16
N THR A 451 -5.27 -14.89 31.96
CA THR A 451 -4.82 -15.00 33.36
C THR A 451 -5.81 -15.84 34.19
N LEU A 452 -7.11 -15.72 33.93
CA LEU A 452 -8.13 -16.53 34.62
C LEU A 452 -8.08 -18.02 34.25
N ASN A 453 -7.72 -18.37 33.00
CA ASN A 453 -7.63 -19.78 32.58
C ASN A 453 -6.36 -20.47 33.07
N THR A 454 -5.24 -19.75 33.22
CA THR A 454 -3.99 -20.31 33.77
C THR A 454 -4.08 -20.63 35.26
N PHE A 455 -4.82 -19.85 36.06
CA PHE A 455 -5.09 -20.19 37.47
C PHE A 455 -6.00 -21.42 37.66
N SER A 456 -6.79 -21.79 36.65
CA SER A 456 -7.65 -22.98 36.70
C SER A 456 -6.93 -24.29 36.36
N GLN A 457 -5.72 -24.22 35.80
CA GLN A 457 -4.90 -25.41 35.44
C GLN A 457 -3.99 -25.89 36.59
N HIS A 458 -3.94 -25.17 37.71
CA HIS A 458 -3.14 -25.51 38.90
C HIS A 458 -3.98 -25.88 40.13
N ARG A 459 -5.22 -26.34 39.97
CA ARG A 459 -6.02 -26.92 41.05
C ARG A 459 -6.53 -28.30 40.72
#